data_AF-A0A956M2B7-F1
#
_entry.id   AF-A0A956M2B7-F1
#
_cell.length_a   1.000
_cell.length_b   1.000
_cell.length_c   1.000
_cell.angle_alpha   90.00
_cell.angle_beta   90.00
_cell.angle_gamma   90.00
#
_symmetry.space_group_name_H-M   'P 1'
#
loop_
_entity.id
_entity.type
_entity.pdbx_description
1 polymer ?
#
loop_
_entity_poly.entity_id
_entity_poly.type
_entity_poly.pdbx_seq_one_letter_code
_entity_poly.pdbx_strand_id
1 'polypeptide(L)'
;MCRARAERGRGDVRRVRPLSLRVHRRSGLRGRSDRLGRSARVSTTVDLRTNVGAIPFPNPVLVASGTFGYGIEAPALTRASELGGIVTKTLTLEPRRGNPPLRLHETPAGLINSIGLQNV
;
A
#
# COMPACT_ATOMS: atom_id res chain seq x y z
N MET A 1 22.92 -30.95 -30.72
CA MET A 1 22.22 -30.92 -32.03
C MET A 1 20.84 -30.30 -31.79
N CYS A 2 20.58 -29.04 -32.16
CA CYS A 2 19.99 -28.61 -33.47
C CYS A 2 18.68 -29.37 -33.78
N ARG A 3 17.48 -28.81 -34.00
CA ARG A 3 16.95 -27.47 -34.39
C ARG A 3 15.46 -27.42 -33.99
N ALA A 4 14.94 -26.32 -33.44
CA ALA A 4 14.13 -25.26 -34.07
C ALA A 4 12.88 -25.70 -34.89
N ARG A 5 11.70 -25.19 -34.52
CA ARG A 5 10.82 -24.40 -35.43
C ARG A 5 9.82 -23.54 -34.64
N ALA A 6 9.79 -22.27 -35.03
CA ALA A 6 8.89 -21.23 -34.59
C ALA A 6 7.71 -21.14 -35.55
N GLU A 7 6.50 -20.94 -35.03
CA GLU A 7 5.36 -20.49 -35.84
C GLU A 7 4.88 -19.13 -35.38
N ARG A 8 4.71 -18.26 -36.37
CA ARG A 8 4.42 -16.83 -36.28
C ARG A 8 2.91 -16.64 -36.32
N GLY A 9 2.32 -16.18 -35.22
CA GLY A 9 0.98 -15.59 -35.23
C GLY A 9 1.08 -14.06 -35.20
N ARG A 10 1.04 -13.42 -36.38
CA ARG A 10 0.92 -11.96 -36.50
C ARG A 10 -0.50 -11.55 -36.09
N GLY A 11 -0.65 -11.07 -34.85
CA GLY A 11 -1.84 -10.36 -34.39
C GLY A 11 -1.80 -8.90 -34.87
N ASP A 12 -2.68 -8.60 -35.82
CA ASP A 12 -2.92 -7.30 -36.43
C ASP A 12 -3.44 -6.29 -35.37
N VAL A 13 -2.53 -5.47 -34.84
CA VAL A 13 -2.89 -4.31 -34.00
C VAL A 13 -3.49 -3.25 -34.92
N ARG A 14 -4.82 -3.28 -35.06
CA ARG A 14 -5.57 -2.23 -35.75
C ARG A 14 -5.28 -0.88 -35.10
N ARG A 15 -4.45 -0.07 -35.75
CA ARG A 15 -4.24 1.35 -35.46
C ARG A 15 -5.59 2.06 -35.53
N VAL A 16 -6.15 2.42 -34.38
CA VAL A 16 -7.26 3.37 -34.29
C VAL A 16 -6.72 4.74 -34.71
N ARG A 17 -7.23 5.27 -35.82
CA ARG A 17 -6.91 6.62 -36.29
C ARG A 17 -7.51 7.65 -35.29
N PRO A 18 -6.75 8.62 -34.77
CA PRO A 18 -7.35 9.67 -33.98
C PRO A 18 -8.25 10.53 -34.89
N LEU A 19 -9.51 10.75 -34.48
CA LEU A 19 -10.37 11.73 -35.11
C LEU A 19 -9.71 13.10 -34.98
N SER A 20 -9.34 13.71 -36.10
CA SER A 20 -8.90 15.10 -36.14
C SER A 20 -10.07 16.01 -35.80
N LEU A 21 -10.19 16.39 -34.52
CA LEU A 21 -11.13 17.40 -34.07
C LEU A 21 -10.71 18.76 -34.65
N ARG A 22 -11.41 19.21 -35.69
CA ARG A 22 -11.23 20.56 -36.25
C ARG A 22 -11.78 21.58 -35.26
N VAL A 23 -10.93 22.14 -34.42
CA VAL A 23 -11.26 23.31 -33.60
C VAL A 23 -11.38 24.52 -34.54
N HIS A 24 -12.59 25.04 -34.70
CA HIS A 24 -12.83 26.33 -35.32
C HIS A 24 -12.17 27.42 -34.46
N ARG A 25 -11.06 28.01 -34.94
CA ARG A 25 -10.49 29.21 -34.33
C ARG A 25 -11.42 30.39 -34.62
N ARG A 26 -12.27 30.75 -33.67
CA ARG A 26 -12.89 32.08 -33.67
C ARG A 26 -11.81 33.11 -33.34
N SER A 27 -11.53 33.95 -34.32
CA SER A 27 -10.73 35.16 -34.19
C SER A 27 -11.37 36.09 -33.17
N GLY A 28 -10.54 36.60 -32.26
CA GLY A 28 -10.76 37.88 -31.61
C GLY A 28 -11.61 37.84 -30.34
N LEU A 29 -10.95 37.63 -29.20
CA LEU A 29 -11.15 38.46 -28.01
C LEU A 29 -9.78 38.55 -27.32
N ARG A 30 -9.12 39.71 -27.40
CA ARG A 30 -8.01 40.05 -26.50
C ARG A 30 -8.63 40.25 -25.12
N GLY A 31 -8.86 39.15 -24.41
CA GLY A 31 -9.16 39.17 -23.00
C GLY A 31 -7.88 39.60 -22.29
N ARG A 32 -7.98 40.69 -21.53
CA ARG A 32 -7.01 41.05 -20.48
C ARG A 32 -6.54 39.77 -19.80
N SER A 33 -5.23 39.57 -19.76
CA SER A 33 -4.60 38.63 -18.85
C SER A 33 -4.84 39.14 -17.43
N ASP A 34 -6.07 38.98 -16.96
CA ASP A 34 -6.40 39.02 -15.56
C ASP A 34 -5.44 38.07 -14.87
N ARG A 35 -4.81 38.63 -13.85
CA ARG A 35 -3.89 37.98 -12.94
C ARG A 35 -4.60 36.76 -12.34
N LEU A 36 -4.58 35.63 -13.04
CA LEU A 36 -4.82 34.33 -12.42
C LEU A 36 -3.59 34.10 -11.56
N GLY A 37 -3.69 34.61 -10.33
CA GLY A 37 -2.79 34.33 -9.24
C GLY A 37 -2.54 32.84 -9.26
N ARG A 38 -1.28 32.50 -9.53
CA ARG A 38 -0.72 31.16 -9.44
C ARG A 38 -1.09 30.67 -8.06
N SER A 39 -2.16 29.89 -7.96
CA SER A 39 -2.64 29.30 -6.71
C SER A 39 -1.46 28.53 -6.14
N ALA A 40 -0.79 29.15 -5.17
CA ALA A 40 0.32 28.53 -4.47
C ALA A 40 -0.29 27.31 -3.81
N ARG A 41 0.03 26.11 -4.33
CA ARG A 41 -0.30 24.88 -3.63
C ARG A 41 0.37 25.00 -2.27
N VAL A 42 -0.42 25.31 -1.24
CA VAL A 42 0.03 25.18 0.13
C VAL A 42 0.18 23.67 0.33
N SER A 43 1.41 23.19 0.26
CA SER A 43 1.73 21.84 0.72
C SER A 43 1.68 21.90 2.24
N THR A 44 0.51 21.62 2.81
CA THR A 44 0.36 21.45 4.25
C THR A 44 0.87 20.06 4.59
N THR A 45 2.15 19.94 4.89
CA THR A 45 2.68 18.70 5.49
C THR A 45 2.04 18.54 6.87
N VAL A 46 1.26 17.48 7.05
CA VAL A 46 0.62 17.15 8.33
C VAL A 46 1.65 16.46 9.23
N ASP A 47 1.81 16.96 10.45
CA ASP A 47 2.64 16.31 11.47
C ASP A 47 1.86 15.17 12.15
N LEU A 48 2.40 13.95 12.08
CA LEU A 48 1.77 12.75 12.62
C LEU A 48 2.41 12.27 13.92
N ARG A 49 3.46 12.93 14.42
CA ARG A 49 4.17 12.50 15.63
C ARG A 49 3.22 12.44 16.83
N THR A 50 3.34 11.40 17.65
CA THR A 50 2.48 11.18 18.83
C THR A 50 3.28 10.61 19.99
N ASN A 51 2.75 10.68 21.21
CA ASN A 51 3.37 10.12 22.41
C ASN A 51 2.41 9.12 23.07
N VAL A 52 2.94 7.98 23.54
CA VAL A 52 2.23 7.06 24.44
C VAL A 52 3.00 7.00 25.75
N GLY A 53 2.45 7.60 26.81
CA GLY A 53 3.22 7.85 28.03
C GLY A 53 4.44 8.72 27.73
N ALA A 54 5.63 8.27 28.16
CA ALA A 54 6.90 8.95 27.91
C ALA A 54 7.57 8.56 26.57
N ILE A 55 6.93 7.73 25.75
CA ILE A 55 7.54 7.17 24.53
C ILE A 55 7.05 7.96 23.30
N PRO A 56 7.95 8.63 22.56
CA PRO A 56 7.61 9.30 21.32
C PRO A 56 7.57 8.33 20.14
N PHE A 57 6.60 8.52 19.25
CA PHE A 57 6.42 7.78 18.01
C PHE A 57 6.42 8.73 16.81
N PRO A 58 7.05 8.36 15.69
CA PRO A 58 7.10 9.21 14.50
C PRO A 58 5.73 9.36 13.83
N ASN A 59 4.82 8.40 14.05
CA ASN A 59 3.42 8.42 13.61
C ASN A 59 2.60 7.45 14.48
N PRO A 60 1.25 7.49 14.47
CA PRO A 60 0.42 6.69 15.36
C PRO A 60 0.11 5.28 14.82
N VAL A 61 0.72 4.86 13.69
CA VAL A 61 0.40 3.59 13.04
C VAL A 61 1.34 2.51 13.55
N LEU A 62 0.81 1.60 14.37
CA LEU A 62 1.52 0.42 14.86
C LEU A 62 0.83 -0.85 14.37
N VAL A 63 1.61 -1.91 14.15
CA VAL A 63 1.04 -3.25 13.93
C VAL A 63 0.58 -3.84 15.26
N ALA A 64 -0.58 -4.50 15.23
CA ALA A 64 -1.10 -5.22 16.39
C ALA A 64 -0.21 -6.43 16.74
N SER A 65 -0.14 -6.80 18.02
CA SER A 65 0.61 -7.99 18.47
C SER A 65 0.19 -9.23 17.68
N GLY A 66 1.19 -9.98 17.21
CA GLY A 66 0.98 -11.27 16.57
C GLY A 66 0.48 -11.23 15.12
N THR A 67 0.18 -10.06 14.56
CA THR A 67 -0.17 -9.92 13.12
C THR A 67 1.06 -9.75 12.24
N PHE A 68 2.20 -9.38 12.83
CA PHE A 68 3.45 -9.09 12.13
C PHE A 68 4.67 -9.82 12.73
N GLY A 69 4.44 -10.94 13.42
CA GLY A 69 5.50 -11.76 14.01
C GLY A 69 6.46 -10.96 14.90
N TYR A 70 7.73 -10.91 14.51
CA TYR A 70 8.82 -10.18 15.17
C TYR A 70 9.35 -9.00 14.35
N GLY A 71 8.72 -8.65 13.22
CA GLY A 71 9.05 -7.43 12.46
C GLY A 71 9.71 -7.65 11.09
N ILE A 72 9.97 -8.91 10.71
CA ILE A 72 10.73 -9.27 9.51
C ILE A 72 9.93 -10.12 8.52
N GLU A 73 8.73 -10.55 8.92
CA GLU A 73 7.98 -11.61 8.25
C GLU A 73 7.17 -11.13 7.04
N ALA A 74 6.85 -9.84 6.96
CA ALA A 74 5.99 -9.31 5.90
C ALA A 74 6.58 -8.07 5.18
N PRO A 75 7.80 -8.17 4.62
CA PRO A 75 8.43 -7.09 3.86
C PRO A 75 7.66 -6.72 2.58
N ALA A 76 6.81 -7.62 2.10
CA ALA A 76 5.95 -7.39 0.93
C ALA A 76 4.72 -6.51 1.24
N LEU A 77 4.29 -6.41 2.50
CA LEU A 77 3.15 -5.58 2.90
C LEU A 77 3.58 -4.15 3.23
N THR A 78 4.65 -4.00 4.00
CA THR A 78 5.18 -2.68 4.40
C THR A 78 6.60 -2.82 4.92
N ARG A 79 7.39 -1.73 4.86
CA ARG A 79 8.68 -1.67 5.52
C ARG A 79 8.49 -1.29 6.97
N ALA A 80 9.15 -2.03 7.88
CA ALA A 80 9.15 -1.73 9.31
C ALA A 80 9.53 -0.26 9.62
N SER A 81 10.41 0.34 8.82
CA SER A 81 10.86 1.73 8.96
C SER A 81 9.79 2.79 8.67
N GLU A 82 8.68 2.42 8.02
CA GLU A 82 7.57 3.34 7.70
C GLU A 82 6.50 3.35 8.82
N LEU A 83 6.49 2.34 9.69
CA LEU A 83 5.58 2.24 10.82
C LEU A 83 5.99 3.15 11.97
N GLY A 84 5.02 3.57 12.77
CA GLY A 84 5.25 4.22 14.05
C GLY A 84 5.98 3.30 15.02
N GLY A 85 5.64 2.01 15.01
CA GLY A 85 6.27 1.00 15.82
C GLY A 85 5.73 -0.40 15.56
N ILE A 86 6.39 -1.40 16.15
CA ILE A 86 6.02 -2.81 16.04
C ILE A 86 5.71 -3.34 17.43
N VAL A 87 4.52 -3.95 17.56
CA VAL A 87 4.18 -4.77 18.72
C VAL A 87 4.41 -6.22 18.30
N THR A 88 5.45 -6.85 18.86
CA THR A 88 5.79 -8.24 18.53
C THR A 88 4.70 -9.20 18.97
N LYS A 89 4.77 -10.44 18.49
CA LYS A 89 3.94 -11.52 19.01
C LYS A 89 4.12 -11.67 20.52
N THR A 90 3.01 -11.91 21.22
CA THR A 90 3.00 -12.13 22.67
C THR A 90 3.88 -13.33 23.05
N LEU A 91 4.80 -13.09 23.97
CA LEU A 91 5.69 -14.10 24.55
C LEU A 91 5.12 -14.62 25.88
N THR A 92 5.50 -15.84 26.22
CA THR A 92 5.21 -16.46 27.52
C THR A 92 6.51 -16.94 28.14
N LEU A 93 6.51 -17.20 29.45
CA LEU A 93 7.72 -17.66 30.17
C LEU A 93 8.30 -18.91 29.52
N GLU A 94 7.43 -19.87 29.19
CA GLU A 94 7.78 -21.09 28.48
C GLU A 94 7.18 -21.09 27.06
N PRO A 95 7.83 -21.75 26.09
CA PRO A 95 7.32 -21.84 24.73
C PRO A 95 5.95 -22.52 24.67
N ARG A 96 5.06 -21.98 23.84
CA ARG A 96 3.72 -22.54 23.62
C ARG A 96 3.53 -23.00 22.19
N ARG A 97 3.01 -24.22 22.02
CA ARG A 97 2.61 -24.74 20.70
C ARG A 97 1.36 -24.07 20.13
N GLY A 98 0.53 -23.47 20.99
CA GLY A 98 -0.76 -22.92 20.63
C GLY A 98 -1.86 -23.97 20.49
N ASN A 99 -3.02 -23.53 20.01
CA ASN A 99 -4.19 -24.40 19.84
C ASN A 99 -4.03 -25.30 18.60
N PRO A 100 -4.69 -26.48 18.58
CA PRO A 100 -4.73 -27.34 17.40
C PRO A 100 -5.34 -26.64 16.17
N PRO A 101 -4.96 -27.01 14.94
CA PRO A 101 -5.69 -26.65 13.73
C PRO A 101 -7.11 -27.26 13.75
N LEU A 102 -8.16 -26.65 13.18
CA LEU A 102 -8.27 -25.40 12.42
C LEU A 102 -8.43 -24.20 13.37
N ARG A 103 -7.61 -23.16 13.20
CA ARG A 103 -7.53 -22.03 14.18
C ARG A 103 -7.55 -20.64 13.56
N LEU A 104 -7.88 -20.57 12.27
CA LEU A 104 -8.09 -19.35 11.50
C LEU A 104 -9.34 -19.60 10.64
N HIS A 105 -10.21 -18.61 10.59
CA HIS A 105 -11.40 -18.66 9.75
C HIS A 105 -11.69 -17.27 9.18
N GLU A 106 -11.74 -17.16 7.86
CA GLU A 106 -12.11 -15.92 7.19
C GLU A 106 -13.62 -15.69 7.29
N THR A 107 -13.99 -14.43 7.36
CA THR A 107 -15.38 -13.97 7.34
C THR A 107 -15.49 -12.84 6.32
N PRO A 108 -16.69 -12.49 5.83
CA PRO A 108 -16.83 -11.41 4.85
C PRO A 108 -16.24 -10.06 5.27
N ALA A 109 -16.06 -9.83 6.57
CA ALA A 109 -15.55 -8.57 7.14
C ALA A 109 -14.18 -8.71 7.84
N GLY A 110 -13.48 -9.84 7.67
CA GLY A 110 -12.16 -10.02 8.28
C GLY A 110 -11.86 -11.47 8.63
N LEU A 111 -11.21 -11.69 9.77
CA LEU A 111 -10.71 -13.00 10.16
C LEU A 111 -10.90 -13.25 11.66
N ILE A 112 -11.40 -14.43 12.00
CA ILE A 112 -11.46 -14.95 13.36
C ILE A 112 -10.26 -15.87 13.59
N ASN A 113 -9.61 -15.75 14.75
CA ASN A 113 -8.46 -16.58 15.10
C ASN A 113 -8.60 -17.19 16.51
N SER A 114 -7.96 -18.34 16.68
CA SER A 114 -7.80 -19.04 17.97
C SER A 114 -6.39 -19.63 18.05
N ILE A 115 -5.35 -18.80 17.91
CA ILE A 115 -3.95 -19.28 17.81
C ILE A 115 -3.45 -19.94 19.11
N GLY A 116 -3.94 -19.52 20.27
CA GLY A 116 -3.52 -20.08 21.58
C GLY A 116 -2.16 -19.59 22.08
N LEU A 117 -1.75 -18.38 21.69
CA LEU A 117 -0.45 -17.77 22.05
C LEU A 117 0.76 -18.61 21.63
N GLN A 118 0.74 -19.22 20.43
CA GLN A 118 1.91 -19.94 19.93
C GLN A 118 3.13 -19.01 19.84
N ASN A 119 4.22 -19.37 20.51
CA ASN A 119 5.48 -18.61 20.54
C ASN A 119 6.68 -19.54 20.72
N VAL A 120 7.87 -18.95 20.67
CA VAL A 120 9.17 -19.65 20.79
C VAL A 120 9.84 -19.29 22.10
#